data_AF-A0A5J6N394-F1
#
_entry.id   AF-A0A5J6N394-F1
#
_cell.length_a   1.000
_cell.length_b   1.000
_cell.length_c   1.000
_cell.angle_alpha   90.00
_cell.angle_beta   90.00
_cell.angle_gamma   90.00
#
_symmetry.space_group_name_H-M   'P 1'
#
loop_
_entity.id
_entity.type
_entity.pdbx_description
1 polymer ?
#
loop_
_entity_poly.entity_id
_entity_poly.type
_entity_poly.pdbx_seq_one_letter_code
_entity_poly.pdbx_strand_id
1 'polypeptide(L)'
;MDTGMPPTTPAPPGPPAPPELEPITWMCSGGVHYLDEGGRRYIHMHGLHFYVDQAPQEMDALLAINWPNPSYPTRLFLPASLGHGLNWHETAYILGRSWVTWSWKDVKADQAPVAILADHLAAFR
;
A
#
# COMPACT_ATOMS: atom_id res chain seq x y z
N MET A 1 1.32 -39.75 25.59
CA MET A 1 1.30 -39.72 24.12
C MET A 1 1.08 -38.27 23.75
N ASP A 2 2.17 -37.54 23.57
CA ASP A 2 2.15 -36.10 23.31
C ASP A 2 2.42 -35.91 21.81
N THR A 3 1.38 -35.59 21.06
CA THR A 3 1.46 -35.40 19.61
C THR A 3 1.83 -33.95 19.35
N GLY A 4 3.12 -33.64 19.49
CA GLY A 4 3.66 -32.32 19.15
C GLY A 4 3.46 -32.03 17.66
N MET A 5 2.66 -31.01 17.34
CA MET A 5 2.60 -30.45 15.98
C MET A 5 3.99 -29.91 15.60
N PRO A 6 4.44 -30.09 14.35
CA PRO A 6 5.70 -29.50 13.92
C PRO A 6 5.59 -27.97 13.94
N PRO A 7 6.63 -27.24 14.39
CA PRO A 7 6.66 -25.79 14.23
C PRO A 7 6.64 -25.45 12.74
N THR A 8 5.64 -24.68 12.33
CA THR A 8 5.59 -24.07 10.99
C THR A 8 6.85 -23.23 10.84
N THR A 9 7.77 -23.69 9.99
CA THR A 9 8.99 -22.92 9.68
C THR A 9 8.53 -21.60 9.06
N PRO A 10 8.92 -20.43 9.59
CA PRO A 10 8.63 -19.17 8.91
C PRO A 10 9.27 -19.23 7.53
N ALA A 11 8.50 -18.87 6.51
CA ALA A 11 9.02 -18.75 5.16
C ALA A 11 10.29 -17.88 5.19
N PRO A 12 11.35 -18.24 4.43
CA PRO A 12 12.55 -17.43 4.39
C PRO A 12 12.15 -15.99 4.04
N PRO A 13 12.77 -14.98 4.68
CA PRO A 13 12.50 -13.60 4.29
C PRO A 13 12.81 -13.51 2.80
N GLY A 14 11.85 -12.97 2.03
CA GLY A 14 12.07 -12.66 0.63
C GLY A 14 13.30 -11.76 0.46
N PRO A 15 13.75 -11.51 -0.78
CA PRO A 15 14.82 -10.55 -1.02
C PRO A 15 14.49 -9.23 -0.30
N PRO A 16 15.49 -8.57 0.30
CA PRO A 16 15.27 -7.31 1.00
C PRO A 16 14.63 -6.29 0.04
N ALA A 17 13.76 -5.45 0.58
CA ALA A 17 13.16 -4.38 -0.19
C ALA A 17 14.26 -3.47 -0.77
N PRO A 18 14.07 -2.93 -1.99
CA PRO A 18 14.95 -1.90 -2.54
C PRO A 18 15.19 -0.77 -1.54
N PRO A 19 16.40 -0.15 -1.50
CA PRO A 19 16.75 0.85 -0.48
C PRO A 19 15.77 2.02 -0.38
N GLU A 20 15.17 2.44 -1.49
CA GLU A 20 14.19 3.52 -1.51
C GLU A 20 12.84 3.16 -0.87
N LEU A 21 12.56 1.87 -0.67
CA LEU A 21 11.37 1.37 0.01
C LEU A 21 11.63 1.07 1.49
N GLU A 22 12.88 1.10 1.95
CA GLU A 22 13.27 0.80 3.33
C GLU A 22 12.46 1.60 4.37
N PRO A 23 12.23 2.93 4.19
CA PRO A 23 11.40 3.68 5.13
C PRO A 23 9.93 3.20 5.20
N ILE A 24 9.39 2.66 4.10
CA ILE A 24 8.02 2.12 4.06
C ILE A 24 7.95 0.79 4.82
N THR A 25 9.04 0.01 4.85
CA THR A 25 9.07 -1.26 5.59
C THR A 25 8.83 -1.07 7.08
N TRP A 26 9.24 0.05 7.67
CA TRP A 26 9.01 0.35 9.09
C TRP A 26 7.53 0.58 9.42
N MET A 27 6.70 0.83 8.41
CA MET A 27 5.26 1.02 8.55
C MET A 27 4.48 -0.26 8.25
N CYS A 28 5.13 -1.38 7.95
CA CYS A 28 4.47 -2.59 7.48
C CYS A 28 4.80 -3.79 8.38
N SER A 29 3.79 -4.59 8.73
CA SER A 29 3.99 -5.88 9.40
C SER A 29 4.65 -6.94 8.50
N GLY A 30 4.55 -6.77 7.18
CA GLY A 30 5.06 -7.72 6.19
C GLY A 30 5.98 -7.11 5.14
N GLY A 31 6.23 -7.87 4.08
CA GLY A 31 7.14 -7.47 3.01
C GLY A 31 6.63 -6.27 2.20
N VAL A 32 7.59 -5.47 1.71
CA VAL A 32 7.34 -4.36 0.76
C VAL A 32 8.13 -4.60 -0.51
N HIS A 33 7.47 -4.61 -1.66
CA HIS A 33 8.12 -4.91 -2.94
C HIS A 33 7.39 -4.27 -4.12
N TYR A 34 8.10 -4.13 -5.25
CA TYR A 34 7.46 -3.70 -6.48
C TYR A 34 6.68 -4.85 -7.15
N LEU A 35 5.57 -4.48 -7.77
CA LEU A 35 4.81 -5.31 -8.71
C LEU A 35 4.53 -4.48 -9.95
N ASP A 36 4.49 -5.13 -11.11
CA ASP A 36 4.20 -4.49 -12.39
C ASP A 36 2.98 -5.16 -13.06
N GLU A 37 2.02 -4.38 -13.55
CA GLU A 37 0.85 -4.86 -14.30
C GLU A 37 0.43 -3.83 -15.34
N GLY A 38 0.29 -4.24 -16.60
CA GLY A 38 -0.21 -3.36 -17.68
C GLY A 38 0.63 -2.09 -17.88
N GLY A 39 1.96 -2.18 -17.70
CA GLY A 39 2.88 -1.03 -17.81
C GLY A 39 2.86 -0.08 -16.60
N ARG A 40 2.11 -0.42 -15.55
CA ARG A 40 2.06 0.33 -14.29
C ARG A 40 2.92 -0.37 -13.25
N ARG A 41 3.58 0.44 -12.43
CA ARG A 41 4.40 0.02 -11.30
C ARG A 41 3.69 0.35 -10.00
N TYR A 42 3.63 -0.65 -9.14
CA TYR A 42 3.01 -0.60 -7.84
C TYR A 42 4.03 -0.96 -6.77
N ILE A 43 3.92 -0.33 -5.61
CA ILE A 43 4.55 -0.78 -4.38
C ILE A 43 3.49 -1.52 -3.59
N HIS A 44 3.69 -2.81 -3.38
CA HIS A 44 2.84 -3.64 -2.55
C HIS A 44 3.36 -3.65 -1.13
N MET A 45 2.46 -3.34 -0.20
CA MET A 45 2.73 -3.23 1.23
C MET A 45 1.85 -4.22 1.96
N HIS A 46 2.46 -5.19 2.64
CA HIS A 46 1.73 -6.15 3.47
C HIS A 46 1.56 -5.62 4.89
N GLY A 47 0.32 -5.47 5.35
CA GLY A 47 0.00 -4.99 6.70
C GLY A 47 0.52 -3.58 6.98
N LEU A 48 0.20 -2.62 6.11
CA LEU A 48 0.50 -1.20 6.31
C LEU A 48 -0.25 -0.66 7.54
N HIS A 49 0.51 -0.07 8.47
CA HIS A 49 0.02 0.62 9.66
C HIS A 49 -0.17 2.10 9.39
N PHE A 50 -1.37 2.60 9.67
CA PHE A 50 -1.69 4.03 9.59
C PHE A 50 -2.88 4.37 10.49
N TYR A 51 -3.23 5.65 10.55
CA TYR A 51 -4.34 6.14 11.36
C TYR A 51 -5.43 6.73 10.48
N VAL A 52 -6.67 6.52 10.92
CA VAL A 52 -7.91 6.98 10.28
C VAL A 52 -8.75 7.64 11.40
N ASP A 53 -8.89 8.97 11.40
CA ASP A 53 -9.51 9.72 12.53
C ASP A 53 -8.95 9.30 13.92
N GLN A 54 -7.63 9.16 14.04
CA GLN A 54 -6.93 8.66 15.25
C GLN A 54 -7.18 7.18 15.60
N ALA A 55 -8.00 6.45 14.84
CA ALA A 55 -8.12 5.00 15.00
C ALA A 55 -7.02 4.28 14.21
N PRO A 56 -6.22 3.41 14.85
CA PRO A 56 -5.19 2.63 14.15
C PRO A 56 -5.84 1.65 13.17
N GLN A 57 -5.25 1.53 11.99
CA GLN A 57 -5.61 0.60 10.94
C GLN A 57 -4.40 -0.22 10.52
N GLU A 58 -4.66 -1.48 10.15
CA GLU A 58 -3.68 -2.38 9.54
C GLU A 58 -4.33 -3.10 8.37
N MET A 59 -3.77 -2.96 7.17
CA MET A 59 -4.23 -3.68 5.98
C MET A 59 -3.18 -3.70 4.87
N ASP A 60 -3.33 -4.60 3.91
CA ASP A 60 -2.54 -4.53 2.68
C ASP A 60 -2.84 -3.23 1.92
N ALA A 61 -1.86 -2.73 1.16
CA ALA A 61 -2.03 -1.57 0.30
C ALA A 61 -1.21 -1.68 -0.98
N LEU A 62 -1.69 -1.05 -2.05
CA LEU A 62 -0.91 -0.83 -3.27
C LEU A 62 -0.72 0.67 -3.49
N LEU A 63 0.51 1.10 -3.74
CA LEU A 63 0.81 2.46 -4.16
C LEU A 63 1.28 2.46 -5.61
N ALA A 64 0.48 3.01 -6.52
CA ALA A 64 0.88 3.26 -7.90
C ALA A 64 1.72 4.53 -7.98
N ILE A 65 2.89 4.45 -8.61
CA ILE A 65 3.85 5.56 -8.71
C ILE A 65 3.97 6.15 -10.13
N ASN A 66 3.31 5.54 -11.12
CA ASN A 66 3.32 5.99 -12.52
C ASN A 66 1.91 5.91 -13.15
N TRP A 67 0.90 6.39 -12.42
CA TRP A 67 -0.48 6.32 -12.88
C TRP A 67 -0.68 7.16 -14.16
N PRO A 68 -1.41 6.67 -15.19
CA PRO A 68 -1.52 7.32 -16.50
C PRO A 68 -2.55 8.47 -16.49
N ASN A 69 -2.45 9.35 -15.49
CA ASN A 69 -3.21 10.58 -15.40
C ASN A 69 -2.26 11.70 -14.93
N PRO A 70 -1.90 12.67 -15.78
CA PRO A 70 -0.98 13.75 -15.39
C PRO A 70 -1.48 14.59 -14.21
N SER A 71 -2.79 14.67 -14.00
CA SER A 71 -3.37 15.39 -12.85
C SER A 71 -3.28 14.59 -11.54
N TYR A 72 -3.14 13.27 -11.63
CA TYR A 72 -3.08 12.34 -10.51
C TYR A 72 -2.05 11.25 -10.82
N PRO A 73 -0.75 11.57 -10.83
CA PRO A 73 0.29 10.67 -11.33
C PRO A 73 0.61 9.52 -10.37
N THR A 74 0.04 9.55 -9.16
CA THR A 74 0.17 8.50 -8.14
C THR A 74 -1.20 8.19 -7.54
N ARG A 75 -1.39 6.96 -7.04
CA ARG A 75 -2.64 6.54 -6.38
C ARG A 75 -2.39 5.51 -5.29
N LEU A 76 -3.07 5.67 -4.16
CA LEU A 76 -3.10 4.70 -3.07
C LEU A 76 -4.38 3.88 -3.13
N PHE A 77 -4.22 2.56 -3.12
CA PHE A 77 -5.26 1.56 -3.20
C PHE A 77 -5.30 0.75 -1.90
N LEU A 78 -6.49 0.63 -1.31
CA LEU A 78 -6.77 -0.12 -0.09
C LEU A 78 -7.82 -1.22 -0.37
N PRO A 79 -7.86 -2.31 0.41
CA PRO A 79 -8.76 -3.44 0.15
C PRO A 79 -10.22 -3.16 0.49
N ALA A 80 -10.51 -2.07 1.20
CA ALA A 80 -11.85 -1.65 1.59
C ALA A 80 -11.94 -0.12 1.66
N SER A 81 -13.17 0.39 1.56
CA SER A 81 -13.45 1.79 1.86
C SER A 81 -13.37 2.02 3.37
N LEU A 82 -12.74 3.11 3.78
CA LEU A 82 -12.56 3.46 5.19
C LEU A 82 -13.77 4.20 5.79
N GLY A 83 -14.85 4.41 5.03
CA GLY A 83 -16.08 5.03 5.54
C GLY A 83 -15.97 6.52 5.88
N HIS A 84 -14.80 7.13 5.71
CA HIS A 84 -14.65 8.59 5.75
C HIS A 84 -15.46 9.21 4.61
N GLY A 85 -16.15 10.33 4.88
CA GLY A 85 -17.03 11.09 3.97
C GLY A 85 -16.40 11.64 2.68
N LEU A 86 -15.35 10.99 2.19
CA LEU A 86 -14.81 11.07 0.86
C LEU A 86 -15.80 10.39 -0.10
N ASN A 87 -16.78 11.18 -0.54
CA ASN A 87 -17.90 10.72 -1.39
C ASN A 87 -17.45 10.21 -2.78
N TRP A 88 -16.15 10.23 -3.08
CA TRP A 88 -15.56 10.00 -4.39
C TRP A 88 -14.45 8.95 -4.21
N HIS A 89 -14.83 7.67 -4.25
CA HIS A 89 -13.90 6.57 -4.31
C HIS A 89 -14.13 5.76 -5.59
N GLU A 90 -13.06 5.31 -6.21
CA GLU A 90 -13.11 4.41 -7.36
C GLU A 90 -12.76 3.00 -6.92
N THR A 91 -13.31 2.00 -7.60
CA THR A 91 -12.87 0.61 -7.45
C THR A 91 -12.05 0.19 -8.67
N ALA A 92 -10.97 -0.55 -8.45
CA ALA A 92 -10.10 -1.05 -9.51
C ALA A 92 -9.73 -2.52 -9.26
N TYR A 93 -9.73 -3.33 -10.31
CA TYR A 93 -9.22 -4.70 -10.25
C TYR A 93 -7.76 -4.70 -10.72
N ILE A 94 -6.84 -4.95 -9.79
CA ILE A 94 -5.38 -4.84 -10.00
C ILE A 94 -4.74 -6.05 -9.32
N LEU A 95 -3.81 -6.72 -10.01
CA LEU A 95 -3.07 -7.87 -9.50
C LEU A 95 -3.98 -8.99 -8.98
N GLY A 96 -5.11 -9.22 -9.68
CA GLY A 96 -6.08 -10.26 -9.32
C GLY A 96 -6.98 -9.96 -8.12
N ARG A 97 -6.97 -8.74 -7.58
CA ARG A 97 -7.78 -8.33 -6.43
C ARG A 97 -8.52 -7.01 -6.69
N SER A 98 -9.69 -6.84 -6.09
CA SER A 98 -10.40 -5.57 -6.07
C SER A 98 -9.86 -4.64 -5.00
N TRP A 99 -9.65 -3.37 -5.36
CA TRP A 99 -9.15 -2.32 -4.50
C TRP A 99 -10.04 -1.08 -4.57
N VAL A 100 -9.99 -0.27 -3.52
CA VAL A 100 -10.61 1.04 -3.41
C VAL A 100 -9.53 2.10 -3.44
N THR A 101 -9.71 3.16 -4.21
CA THR A 101 -8.77 4.28 -4.33
C THR A 101 -9.49 5.61 -4.26
N TRP A 102 -8.73 6.63 -3.86
CA TRP A 102 -9.14 8.03 -3.92
C TRP A 102 -8.18 8.79 -4.83
N SER A 103 -8.66 9.83 -5.49
CA SER A 103 -7.82 10.72 -6.29
C SER A 103 -7.44 11.92 -5.45
N TRP A 104 -6.15 12.03 -5.12
CA TRP A 104 -5.62 13.13 -4.33
C TRP A 104 -4.84 14.07 -5.22
N LYS A 105 -5.23 15.34 -5.22
CA LYS A 105 -4.54 16.37 -5.97
C LYS A 105 -3.17 16.64 -5.33
N ASP A 106 -2.21 17.04 -6.16
CA ASP A 106 -0.90 17.56 -5.75
C ASP A 106 0.13 16.55 -5.20
N VAL A 107 -0.16 15.24 -5.25
CA VAL A 107 0.85 14.20 -4.97
C VAL A 107 1.71 13.95 -6.20
N LYS A 108 2.95 14.44 -6.18
CA LYS A 108 3.88 14.32 -7.31
C LYS A 108 4.51 12.93 -7.38
N ALA A 109 4.85 12.48 -8.59
CA ALA A 109 5.50 11.19 -8.82
C ALA A 109 7.04 11.25 -8.77
N ASP A 110 7.63 12.44 -8.74
CA ASP A 110 9.08 12.66 -8.72
C ASP A 110 9.69 12.65 -7.30
N GLN A 111 8.86 12.53 -6.27
CA GLN A 111 9.30 12.45 -4.88
C GLN A 111 9.61 11.01 -4.44
N ALA A 112 10.29 10.87 -3.31
CA ALA A 112 10.61 9.56 -2.73
C ALA A 112 9.33 8.75 -2.45
N PRO A 113 9.32 7.41 -2.63
CA PRO A 113 8.13 6.59 -2.41
C PRO A 113 7.44 6.79 -1.06
N VAL A 114 8.23 6.95 0.00
CA VAL A 114 7.71 7.23 1.35
C VAL A 114 7.01 8.59 1.45
N ALA A 115 7.46 9.60 0.70
CA ALA A 115 6.80 10.90 0.66
C ALA A 115 5.46 10.82 -0.08
N ILE A 116 5.42 10.08 -1.22
CA ILE A 116 4.16 9.79 -1.94
C ILE A 116 3.16 9.12 -0.99
N LEU A 117 3.61 8.10 -0.25
CA LEU A 117 2.76 7.38 0.71
C LEU A 117 2.26 8.31 1.82
N ALA A 118 3.17 9.11 2.41
CA ALA A 118 2.83 10.04 3.48
C ALA A 118 1.77 11.06 3.05
N ASP A 119 1.87 11.60 1.83
CA ASP A 119 0.88 12.54 1.28
C ASP A 119 -0.51 11.89 1.13
N HIS A 120 -0.56 10.64 0.63
CA HIS A 120 -1.83 9.92 0.52
C HIS A 120 -2.43 9.60 1.90
N LEU A 121 -1.61 9.21 2.87
CA LEU A 121 -2.06 8.88 4.23
C LEU A 121 -2.47 10.12 5.03
N ALA A 122 -1.90 11.29 4.73
CA ALA A 122 -2.28 12.55 5.37
C ALA A 122 -3.76 12.88 5.18
N ALA A 123 -4.37 12.39 4.10
CA ALA A 123 -5.77 12.63 3.79
C ALA A 123 -6.76 11.79 4.62
N PHE A 124 -6.28 10.81 5.40
CA PHE A 124 -7.09 10.02 6.33
C PHE A 124 -6.98 10.48 7.79
N ARG A 125 -6.14 11.49 8.07
CA ARG A 125 -5.90 12.00 9.42
C ARG A 125 -7.05 12.85 9.95
#